data_AF-A0A7L2FL56-F1
#
_entry.id   AF-A0A7L2FL56-F1
#
_cell.length_a   1.000
_cell.length_b   1.000
_cell.length_c   1.000
_cell.angle_alpha   90.00
_cell.angle_beta   90.00
_cell.angle_gamma   90.00
#
_symmetry.space_group_name_H-M   'P 1'
#
loop_
_entity.id
_entity.type
_entity.pdbx_description
1 polymer ?
#
loop_
_entity_poly.entity_id
_entity_poly.type
_entity_poly.pdbx_seq_one_letter_code
_entity_poly.pdbx_strand_id
1 'polypeptide(L)'
;VVSDLCATGDHDCEQVCVSTPGAYRCACRDGFSLNSDGKTCTACNGGLGSALDLVFLIDGSKSVRPENFELVKKFINQIVDSLEVSDKQAQVGLVQYSSSVRQEFPLGQFKSKKDIKAAVKKMSYMEKGTMTGQALKYLVDSSFSVINGARPGVPKVGIVFTDGRSQDYISDAAKKAKDSGFRMFAVGVGNAVEDELREIASEPVAEHYFYTADFRTISKIGKKLQMKICVEEDPCECKSIVKFQTKVEELINSLQQK
;
A
#
# COMPACT_ATOMS: atom_id res chain seq x y z
N VAL A 1 31.05 -38.66 -18.16
CA VAL A 1 31.05 -37.19 -18.11
C VAL A 1 29.63 -36.77 -17.86
N VAL A 2 29.33 -36.14 -16.72
CA VAL A 2 27.98 -35.62 -16.45
C VAL A 2 27.81 -34.44 -17.39
N SER A 3 26.91 -34.52 -18.37
CA SER A 3 26.71 -33.44 -19.33
C SER A 3 26.05 -32.26 -18.63
N ASP A 4 26.67 -31.08 -18.73
CA ASP A 4 26.08 -29.82 -18.29
C ASP A 4 25.00 -29.41 -19.31
N LEU A 5 23.75 -29.75 -19.00
CA LEU A 5 22.61 -29.49 -19.87
C LEU A 5 22.34 -27.99 -20.04
N CYS A 6 22.64 -27.15 -19.04
CA CYS A 6 22.53 -25.70 -19.18
C CYS A 6 23.55 -25.13 -20.19
N ALA A 7 24.72 -25.74 -20.33
CA ALA A 7 25.73 -25.31 -21.30
C ALA A 7 25.37 -25.66 -22.76
N THR A 8 24.39 -26.54 -22.99
CA THR A 8 23.95 -26.91 -24.34
C THR A 8 23.02 -25.87 -24.98
N GLY A 9 22.45 -24.98 -24.18
CA GLY A 9 21.50 -23.95 -24.62
C GLY A 9 20.10 -24.47 -24.99
N ASP A 10 19.88 -25.80 -24.97
CA ASP A 10 18.60 -26.44 -25.25
C ASP A 10 17.78 -26.62 -23.96
N HIS A 11 17.56 -25.52 -23.24
CA HIS A 11 16.77 -25.50 -22.02
C HIS A 11 15.66 -24.45 -22.10
N ASP A 12 14.44 -24.84 -21.73
CA ASP A 12 13.27 -23.96 -21.79
C ASP A 12 13.15 -22.99 -20.58
N CYS A 13 14.25 -22.69 -19.88
CA CYS A 13 14.23 -21.77 -18.74
C CYS A 13 14.17 -20.32 -19.21
N GLU A 14 13.18 -19.56 -18.75
CA GLU A 14 13.02 -18.15 -19.13
C GLU A 14 14.20 -17.27 -18.66
N GLN A 15 14.75 -17.55 -17.47
CA GLN A 15 15.74 -16.67 -16.84
C GLN A 15 17.06 -17.36 -16.47
N VAL A 16 17.03 -18.31 -15.53
CA VAL A 16 18.24 -18.98 -15.01
C VAL A 16 18.08 -20.49 -15.16
N CYS A 17 19.08 -21.15 -15.75
CA CYS A 17 19.21 -22.60 -15.78
C CYS A 17 20.26 -23.03 -14.76
N VAL A 18 19.91 -23.99 -13.89
CA VAL A 18 20.82 -24.57 -12.90
C VAL A 18 21.00 -26.05 -13.20
N SER A 19 22.21 -26.42 -13.61
CA SER A 19 22.56 -27.82 -13.89
C SER A 19 22.63 -28.64 -12.61
N THR A 20 22.02 -29.82 -12.64
CA THR A 20 22.09 -30.83 -11.58
C THR A 20 22.67 -32.12 -12.17
N PRO A 21 23.21 -33.05 -11.36
CA PRO A 21 23.79 -34.27 -11.90
C PRO A 21 22.76 -35.09 -12.72
N GLY A 22 22.91 -35.07 -14.05
CA GLY A 22 22.03 -35.76 -14.98
C GLY A 22 20.74 -35.02 -15.37
N ALA A 23 20.53 -33.78 -14.94
CA ALA A 23 19.33 -32.99 -15.24
C ALA A 23 19.59 -31.47 -15.16
N TYR A 24 18.55 -30.66 -15.33
CA TYR A 24 18.58 -29.22 -15.04
C TYR A 24 17.27 -28.79 -14.37
N ARG A 25 17.29 -27.63 -13.71
CA ARG A 25 16.09 -26.94 -13.22
C ARG A 25 16.15 -25.46 -13.56
N CYS A 26 14.99 -24.85 -13.75
CA CYS A 26 14.91 -23.41 -13.92
C CYS A 26 14.85 -22.71 -12.57
N ALA A 27 15.41 -21.50 -12.53
CA ALA A 27 15.33 -20.57 -11.43
C ALA A 27 15.07 -19.16 -11.99
N CYS A 28 14.62 -18.26 -11.12
CA CYS A 28 14.37 -16.88 -11.48
C CYS A 28 15.39 -15.96 -10.80
N ARG A 29 15.62 -14.79 -11.39
CA ARG A 29 16.43 -13.73 -10.79
C ARG A 29 15.68 -13.07 -9.63
N ASP A 30 16.41 -12.36 -8.78
CA ASP A 30 15.84 -11.62 -7.66
C ASP A 30 14.64 -10.75 -8.10
N GLY A 31 13.54 -10.84 -7.35
CA GLY A 31 12.28 -10.14 -7.66
C GLY A 31 11.30 -10.91 -8.55
N PHE A 32 11.57 -12.18 -8.87
CA PHE A 32 10.70 -13.04 -9.67
C PHE A 32 10.48 -14.41 -9.00
N SER A 33 9.27 -14.96 -9.17
CA SER A 33 8.92 -16.33 -8.73
C SER A 33 8.77 -17.27 -9.92
N LEU A 34 9.25 -18.50 -9.75
CA LEU A 34 9.08 -19.56 -10.75
C LEU A 34 7.62 -20.00 -10.78
N ASN A 35 7.03 -20.01 -11.97
CA ASN A 35 5.65 -20.42 -12.19
C ASN A 35 5.48 -21.92 -12.03
N SER A 36 4.22 -22.36 -11.98
CA SER A 36 3.85 -23.77 -11.82
C SER A 36 4.30 -24.67 -12.99
N ASP A 37 4.64 -24.07 -14.12
CA ASP A 37 5.23 -24.79 -15.27
C ASP A 37 6.71 -25.16 -15.06
N GLY A 38 7.33 -24.65 -13.98
CA GLY A 38 8.73 -24.91 -13.65
C GLY A 38 9.74 -24.30 -14.63
N LYS A 39 9.29 -23.37 -15.50
CA LYS A 39 10.08 -22.83 -16.63
C LYS A 39 10.02 -21.31 -16.74
N THR A 40 8.83 -20.72 -16.54
CA THR A 40 8.62 -19.27 -16.65
C THR A 40 8.65 -18.58 -15.30
N CYS A 41 8.90 -17.27 -15.31
CA CYS A 41 9.08 -16.43 -14.13
C CYS A 41 8.07 -15.29 -14.14
N THR A 42 7.37 -15.07 -13.03
CA THR A 42 6.48 -13.92 -12.84
C THR A 42 7.04 -12.99 -11.80
N ALA A 43 7.05 -11.69 -12.13
CA ALA A 43 7.49 -10.64 -11.23
C ALA A 43 6.70 -10.73 -9.90
N CYS A 44 7.42 -10.90 -8.80
CA CYS A 44 6.85 -10.85 -7.46
C CYS A 44 6.49 -9.37 -7.20
N ASN A 45 5.21 -9.02 -7.32
CA ASN A 45 4.73 -7.66 -7.03
C ASN A 45 4.94 -7.37 -5.54
N GLY A 46 6.11 -6.81 -5.21
CA GLY A 46 6.46 -6.35 -3.86
C GLY A 46 7.87 -6.69 -3.36
N GLY A 47 8.85 -6.99 -4.22
CA GLY A 47 10.22 -7.19 -3.72
C GLY A 47 10.74 -5.99 -2.91
N LEU A 48 11.48 -6.27 -1.83
CA LEU A 48 12.24 -5.33 -1.02
C LEU A 48 13.06 -4.41 -1.95
N GLY A 49 12.63 -3.16 -2.14
CA GLY A 49 13.19 -2.24 -3.14
C GLY A 49 12.24 -1.81 -4.26
N SER A 50 10.96 -2.21 -4.25
CA SER A 50 9.98 -1.71 -5.21
C SER A 50 9.65 -0.25 -4.91
N ALA A 51 9.90 0.62 -5.88
CA ALA A 51 9.41 1.98 -5.90
C ALA A 51 7.92 2.03 -5.48
N LEU A 52 7.53 3.03 -4.70
CA LEU A 52 6.17 3.24 -4.25
C LEU A 52 5.81 4.71 -4.33
N ASP A 53 4.63 5.04 -4.86
CA ASP A 53 4.05 6.38 -4.77
C ASP A 53 2.89 6.35 -3.79
N LEU A 54 3.06 7.00 -2.63
CA LEU A 54 2.08 7.01 -1.55
C LEU A 54 1.52 8.43 -1.37
N VAL A 55 0.20 8.56 -1.38
CA VAL A 55 -0.47 9.85 -1.12
C VAL A 55 -1.42 9.72 0.06
N PHE A 56 -1.26 10.60 1.04
CA PHE A 56 -2.20 10.76 2.15
C PHE A 56 -3.31 11.73 1.75
N LEU A 57 -4.57 11.36 2.01
CA LEU A 57 -5.73 12.24 1.98
C LEU A 57 -6.21 12.39 3.42
N ILE A 58 -5.99 13.57 3.99
CA ILE A 58 -6.22 13.82 5.41
C ILE A 58 -7.40 14.75 5.59
N ASP A 59 -8.43 14.26 6.27
CA ASP A 59 -9.55 15.06 6.73
C ASP A 59 -9.08 16.11 7.76
N GLY A 60 -9.22 17.37 7.39
CA GLY A 60 -8.98 18.56 8.20
C GLY A 60 -10.27 19.30 8.54
N SER A 61 -11.42 18.62 8.49
CA SER A 61 -12.74 19.17 8.80
C SER A 61 -12.90 19.51 10.29
N LYS A 62 -13.92 20.31 10.60
CA LYS A 62 -14.25 20.78 11.94
C LYS A 62 -14.46 19.66 12.97
N SER A 63 -14.99 18.52 12.54
CA SER A 63 -15.31 17.39 13.43
C SER A 63 -14.06 16.81 14.08
N VAL A 64 -12.93 16.83 13.37
CA VAL A 64 -11.66 16.26 13.83
C VAL A 64 -11.21 16.94 15.12
N ARG A 65 -11.31 18.28 15.20
CA ARG A 65 -10.78 19.15 16.25
C ARG A 65 -9.25 19.31 16.24
N PRO A 66 -8.72 20.46 16.70
CA PRO A 66 -7.28 20.73 16.68
C PRO A 66 -6.43 19.71 17.46
N GLU A 67 -6.89 19.24 18.62
CA GLU A 67 -6.09 18.33 19.46
C GLU A 67 -5.91 16.95 18.81
N ASN A 68 -6.96 16.47 18.15
CA ASN A 68 -6.91 15.21 17.41
C ASN A 68 -6.14 15.36 16.11
N PHE A 69 -6.17 16.52 15.47
CA PHE A 69 -5.37 16.78 14.27
C PHE A 69 -3.86 16.63 14.54
N GLU A 70 -3.40 16.97 15.73
CA GLU A 70 -2.01 16.68 16.15
C GLU A 70 -1.74 15.17 16.29
N LEU A 71 -2.73 14.35 16.64
CA LEU A 71 -2.61 12.89 16.62
C LEU A 71 -2.57 12.35 15.18
N VAL A 72 -3.31 12.97 14.26
CA VAL A 72 -3.26 12.63 12.82
C VAL A 72 -1.87 12.95 12.24
N LYS A 73 -1.28 14.11 12.56
CA LYS A 73 0.11 14.42 12.19
C LYS A 73 1.10 13.37 12.71
N LYS A 74 0.92 12.91 13.96
CA LYS A 74 1.74 11.82 14.53
C LYS A 74 1.54 10.50 13.78
N PHE A 75 0.31 10.16 13.41
CA PHE A 75 0.01 8.98 12.60
C PHE A 75 0.71 9.03 11.23
N ILE A 76 0.66 10.16 10.53
CA ILE A 76 1.36 10.34 9.25
C ILE A 76 2.87 10.13 9.43
N ASN A 77 3.45 10.78 10.45
CA ASN A 77 4.87 10.63 10.76
C ASN A 77 5.25 9.17 11.08
N GLN A 78 4.38 8.44 11.78
CA GLN A 78 4.57 7.03 12.09
C GLN A 78 4.65 6.20 10.81
N ILE A 79 3.76 6.41 9.83
CA ILE A 79 3.83 5.70 8.54
C ILE A 79 5.09 6.10 7.77
N VAL A 80 5.42 7.39 7.71
CA VAL A 80 6.64 7.87 7.02
C VAL A 80 7.91 7.26 7.61
N ASP A 81 7.95 7.00 8.92
CA ASP A 81 9.09 6.39 9.58
C ASP A 81 9.35 4.95 9.10
N SER A 82 8.34 4.20 8.63
CA SER A 82 8.50 2.83 8.10
C SER A 82 8.85 2.76 6.62
N LEU A 83 8.72 3.85 5.86
CA LEU A 83 9.00 3.88 4.43
C LEU A 83 10.50 4.09 4.15
N GLU A 84 11.00 3.69 3.00
CA GLU A 84 12.34 4.11 2.54
C GLU A 84 12.18 5.25 1.55
N VAL A 85 12.25 6.49 2.04
CA VAL A 85 11.96 7.69 1.23
C VAL A 85 13.18 8.08 0.40
N SER A 86 13.03 8.03 -0.92
CA SER A 86 14.02 8.49 -1.90
C SER A 86 13.36 8.74 -3.25
N ASP A 87 14.12 9.23 -4.23
CA ASP A 87 13.67 9.37 -5.61
C ASP A 87 13.44 8.00 -6.30
N LYS A 88 14.16 6.97 -5.85
CA LYS A 88 14.11 5.60 -6.40
C LYS A 88 13.11 4.70 -5.68
N GLN A 89 12.91 4.87 -4.37
CA GLN A 89 12.03 4.01 -3.57
C GLN A 89 10.69 4.69 -3.32
N ALA A 90 10.37 5.07 -2.07
CA ALA A 90 9.08 5.66 -1.74
C ALA A 90 9.07 7.18 -1.98
N GLN A 91 8.10 7.64 -2.76
CA GLN A 91 7.72 9.06 -2.85
C GLN A 91 6.42 9.27 -2.07
N VAL A 92 6.35 10.36 -1.31
CA VAL A 92 5.20 10.67 -0.46
C VAL A 92 4.60 12.00 -0.87
N GLY A 93 3.31 12.01 -1.15
CA GLY A 93 2.48 13.20 -1.33
C GLY A 93 1.48 13.32 -0.19
N LEU A 94 1.01 14.54 0.06
CA LEU A 94 0.01 14.79 1.10
C LEU A 94 -0.97 15.85 0.66
N VAL A 95 -2.24 15.49 0.77
CA VAL A 95 -3.38 16.33 0.50
C VAL A 95 -4.22 16.41 1.77
N GLN A 96 -4.54 17.61 2.19
CA GLN A 96 -5.54 17.85 3.22
C GLN A 96 -6.84 18.26 2.56
N TYR A 97 -7.98 17.83 3.10
CA TYR A 97 -9.29 18.25 2.59
C TYR A 97 -10.25 18.64 3.72
N SER A 98 -11.18 19.52 3.39
CA SER A 98 -12.35 19.84 4.20
C SER A 98 -13.51 20.20 3.27
N SER A 99 -14.00 21.45 3.27
CA SER A 99 -14.89 21.97 2.22
C SER A 99 -14.16 22.24 0.89
N SER A 100 -12.83 22.22 0.91
CA SER A 100 -11.98 22.34 -0.27
C SER A 100 -10.78 21.42 -0.13
N VAL A 101 -10.15 21.08 -1.25
CA VAL A 101 -8.92 20.27 -1.28
C VAL A 101 -7.69 21.18 -1.29
N ARG A 102 -6.69 20.88 -0.46
CA ARG A 102 -5.41 21.59 -0.37
C ARG A 102 -4.26 20.60 -0.50
N GLN A 103 -3.45 20.75 -1.54
CA GLN A 103 -2.19 20.03 -1.64
C GLN A 103 -1.18 20.64 -0.67
N GLU A 104 -0.75 19.90 0.34
CA GLU A 104 0.32 20.34 1.24
C GLU A 104 1.68 20.18 0.55
N PHE A 105 1.87 19.06 -0.16
CA PHE A 105 2.99 18.82 -1.07
C PHE A 105 2.68 17.66 -2.05
N PRO A 106 3.13 17.74 -3.32
CA PRO A 106 3.03 16.67 -4.30
C PRO A 106 4.07 15.57 -4.05
N LEU A 107 3.97 14.47 -4.81
CA LEU A 107 4.96 13.40 -4.80
C LEU A 107 6.33 13.94 -5.25
N GLY A 108 7.39 13.39 -4.67
CA GLY A 108 8.77 13.71 -5.05
C GLY A 108 9.27 15.10 -4.63
N GLN A 109 8.42 15.97 -4.05
CA GLN A 109 8.86 17.28 -3.54
C GLN A 109 9.92 17.13 -2.44
N PHE A 110 9.71 16.18 -1.53
CA PHE A 110 10.64 15.90 -0.44
C PHE A 110 11.30 14.53 -0.64
N LYS A 111 12.63 14.51 -0.54
CA LYS A 111 13.45 13.30 -0.73
C LYS A 111 13.96 12.68 0.57
N SER A 112 13.56 13.24 1.72
CA SER A 112 13.97 12.75 3.02
C SER A 112 12.79 12.70 3.99
N LYS A 113 12.79 11.69 4.88
CA LYS A 113 11.82 11.59 5.98
C LYS A 113 11.80 12.86 6.83
N LYS A 114 12.98 13.45 7.08
CA LYS A 114 13.13 14.65 7.90
C LYS A 114 12.33 15.82 7.33
N ASP A 115 12.40 16.03 6.02
CA ASP A 115 11.72 17.16 5.37
C ASP A 115 10.21 16.93 5.29
N ILE A 116 9.78 15.69 5.00
CA ILE A 116 8.35 15.31 5.06
C ILE A 116 7.80 15.59 6.46
N LYS A 117 8.46 15.12 7.52
CA LYS A 117 8.01 15.32 8.91
C LYS A 117 7.98 16.80 9.29
N ALA A 118 8.94 17.59 8.79
CA ALA A 118 8.95 19.04 8.99
C ALA A 118 7.80 19.74 8.27
N ALA A 119 7.43 19.29 7.06
CA ALA A 119 6.27 19.78 6.33
C ALA A 119 4.95 19.41 7.03
N VAL A 120 4.82 18.15 7.46
CA VAL A 120 3.65 17.67 8.23
C VAL A 120 3.44 18.49 9.50
N LYS A 121 4.52 18.81 10.22
CA LYS A 121 4.44 19.65 11.43
C LYS A 121 3.87 21.05 11.13
N LYS A 122 4.14 21.62 9.96
CA LYS A 122 3.70 22.96 9.54
C LYS A 122 2.27 23.00 9.00
N MET A 123 1.62 21.86 8.76
CA MET A 123 0.25 21.83 8.26
C MET A 123 -0.70 22.61 9.18
N SER A 124 -1.44 23.55 8.59
CA SER A 124 -2.51 24.29 9.27
C SER A 124 -3.85 23.58 9.12
N TYR A 125 -4.61 23.51 10.21
CA TYR A 125 -5.93 22.90 10.26
C TYR A 125 -6.96 23.76 9.48
N MET A 126 -7.93 23.12 8.80
CA MET A 126 -8.88 23.82 7.89
C MET A 126 -10.24 24.13 8.51
N GLU A 127 -10.73 23.31 9.44
CA GLU A 127 -11.94 23.52 10.27
C GLU A 127 -13.30 23.65 9.54
N LYS A 128 -13.39 23.25 8.26
CA LYS A 128 -14.64 23.36 7.46
C LYS A 128 -15.38 22.00 7.35
N GLY A 129 -16.19 21.82 6.30
CA GLY A 129 -16.94 20.58 6.05
C GLY A 129 -16.04 19.43 5.60
N THR A 130 -16.65 18.35 5.10
CA THR A 130 -15.95 17.08 4.79
C THR A 130 -16.32 16.61 3.37
N MET A 131 -15.56 17.02 2.37
CA MET A 131 -15.77 16.67 0.95
C MET A 131 -14.81 15.56 0.53
N THR A 132 -15.03 14.34 1.03
CA THR A 132 -14.17 13.18 0.76
C THR A 132 -14.22 12.77 -0.71
N GLY A 133 -15.39 12.87 -1.37
CA GLY A 133 -15.54 12.54 -2.79
C GLY A 133 -14.70 13.46 -3.69
N GLN A 134 -14.69 14.76 -3.40
CA GLN A 134 -13.83 15.74 -4.06
C GLN A 134 -12.34 15.43 -3.83
N ALA A 135 -11.97 15.02 -2.62
CA ALA A 135 -10.60 14.65 -2.30
C ALA A 135 -10.16 13.40 -3.07
N LEU A 136 -10.99 12.36 -3.15
CA LEU A 136 -10.75 11.17 -3.96
C LEU A 136 -10.63 11.50 -5.45
N LYS A 137 -11.48 12.39 -5.96
CA LYS A 137 -11.37 12.86 -7.34
C LYS A 137 -10.05 13.58 -7.58
N TYR A 138 -9.62 14.44 -6.66
CA TYR A 138 -8.33 15.12 -6.73
C TYR A 138 -7.15 14.14 -6.71
N LEU A 139 -7.23 13.08 -5.90
CA LEU A 139 -6.23 12.02 -5.88
C LEU A 139 -6.04 11.39 -7.26
N VAL A 140 -7.15 11.01 -7.89
CA VAL A 140 -7.15 10.32 -9.18
C VAL A 140 -6.74 11.24 -10.32
N ASP A 141 -7.34 12.42 -10.39
CA ASP A 141 -7.18 13.32 -11.53
C ASP A 141 -5.90 14.16 -11.43
N SER A 142 -5.37 14.38 -10.21
CA SER A 142 -4.25 15.31 -9.96
C SER A 142 -3.09 14.65 -9.21
N SER A 143 -3.29 14.12 -7.99
CA SER A 143 -2.17 13.72 -7.14
C SER A 143 -1.32 12.58 -7.72
N PHE A 144 -1.95 11.62 -8.40
CA PHE A 144 -1.25 10.53 -9.09
C PHE A 144 -0.93 10.81 -10.57
N SER A 145 -0.97 12.07 -10.99
CA SER A 145 -0.52 12.48 -12.31
C SER A 145 1.01 12.64 -12.36
N VAL A 146 1.58 12.45 -13.56
CA VAL A 146 3.03 12.59 -13.79
C VAL A 146 3.52 14.00 -13.46
N ILE A 147 2.71 15.02 -13.73
CA ILE A 147 3.05 16.42 -13.43
C ILE A 147 3.19 16.69 -11.91
N ASN A 148 2.50 15.90 -11.08
CA ASN A 148 2.57 15.97 -9.62
C ASN A 148 3.52 14.92 -9.03
N GLY A 149 4.44 14.38 -9.84
CA GLY A 149 5.54 13.53 -9.39
C GLY A 149 5.26 12.03 -9.43
N ALA A 150 4.06 11.60 -9.83
CA ALA A 150 3.77 10.17 -9.93
C ALA A 150 4.57 9.50 -11.04
N ARG A 151 5.16 8.35 -10.73
CA ARG A 151 6.02 7.60 -11.65
C ARG A 151 5.21 6.58 -12.45
N PRO A 152 5.40 6.49 -13.78
CA PRO A 152 4.80 5.44 -14.59
C PRO A 152 5.27 4.05 -14.13
N GLY A 153 4.37 3.07 -14.11
CA GLY A 153 4.68 1.68 -13.72
C GLY A 153 4.93 1.47 -12.22
N VAL A 154 5.01 2.54 -11.42
CA VAL A 154 5.18 2.45 -9.97
C VAL A 154 3.83 2.27 -9.28
N PRO A 155 3.69 1.29 -8.35
CA PRO A 155 2.50 1.11 -7.53
C PRO A 155 2.06 2.40 -6.83
N LYS A 156 0.75 2.65 -6.85
CA LYS A 156 0.12 3.85 -6.27
C LYS A 156 -0.73 3.44 -5.08
N VAL A 157 -0.44 4.04 -3.92
CA VAL A 157 -1.12 3.76 -2.66
C VAL A 157 -1.77 5.04 -2.13
N GLY A 158 -3.10 5.04 -2.03
CA GLY A 158 -3.84 6.13 -1.39
C GLY A 158 -4.23 5.75 0.03
N ILE A 159 -3.97 6.62 1.02
CA ILE A 159 -4.45 6.45 2.39
C ILE A 159 -5.43 7.57 2.69
N VAL A 160 -6.70 7.25 2.80
CA VAL A 160 -7.75 8.18 3.19
C VAL A 160 -7.93 8.11 4.70
N PHE A 161 -7.90 9.26 5.35
CA PHE A 161 -8.19 9.41 6.77
C PHE A 161 -9.39 10.32 6.95
N THR A 162 -10.44 9.86 7.65
CA THR A 162 -11.64 10.66 7.95
C THR A 162 -12.19 10.37 9.34
N ASP A 163 -12.87 11.35 9.93
CA ASP A 163 -13.50 11.21 11.25
C ASP A 163 -15.03 11.26 11.24
N GLY A 164 -15.63 11.35 10.06
CA GLY A 164 -17.05 11.58 9.88
C GLY A 164 -17.58 11.13 8.54
N ARG A 165 -18.86 11.43 8.30
CA ARG A 165 -19.55 11.16 7.05
C ARG A 165 -19.17 12.21 5.99
N SER A 166 -18.96 11.78 4.76
CA SER A 166 -18.80 12.72 3.65
C SER A 166 -20.08 13.53 3.39
N GLN A 167 -19.91 14.76 2.94
CA GLN A 167 -21.01 15.67 2.56
C GLN A 167 -21.29 15.66 1.04
N ASP A 168 -20.50 14.88 0.30
CA ASP A 168 -20.60 14.66 -1.14
C ASP A 168 -20.58 13.15 -1.47
N TYR A 169 -20.88 12.81 -2.73
CA TYR A 169 -20.87 11.43 -3.20
C TYR A 169 -19.44 10.91 -3.40
N ILE A 170 -19.13 9.78 -2.78
CA ILE A 170 -17.78 9.17 -2.84
C ILE A 170 -17.69 8.04 -3.87
N SER A 171 -18.81 7.41 -4.22
CA SER A 171 -18.86 6.12 -4.94
C SER A 171 -18.12 6.12 -6.26
N ASP A 172 -18.41 7.08 -7.14
CA ASP A 172 -17.77 7.15 -8.46
C ASP A 172 -16.27 7.39 -8.36
N ALA A 173 -15.84 8.24 -7.43
CA ALA A 173 -14.43 8.57 -7.23
C ALA A 173 -13.65 7.41 -6.61
N ALA A 174 -14.23 6.73 -5.61
CA ALA A 174 -13.68 5.53 -5.01
C ALA A 174 -13.55 4.39 -6.03
N LYS A 175 -14.60 4.15 -6.81
CA LYS A 175 -14.59 3.16 -7.89
C LYS A 175 -13.52 3.49 -8.93
N LYS A 176 -13.45 4.74 -9.39
CA LYS A 176 -12.45 5.19 -10.36
C LYS A 176 -11.02 5.01 -9.83
N ALA A 177 -10.77 5.29 -8.56
CA ALA A 177 -9.46 5.06 -7.95
C ALA A 177 -9.04 3.58 -8.00
N LYS A 178 -9.96 2.67 -7.64
CA LYS A 178 -9.73 1.22 -7.68
C LYS A 178 -9.56 0.70 -9.11
N ASP A 179 -10.41 1.13 -10.03
CA ASP A 179 -10.32 0.78 -11.46
C ASP A 179 -9.03 1.30 -12.10
N SER A 180 -8.44 2.38 -11.58
CA SER A 180 -7.13 2.91 -12.02
C SER A 180 -5.94 2.10 -11.47
N GLY A 181 -6.19 1.02 -10.73
CA GLY A 181 -5.16 0.16 -10.15
C GLY A 181 -4.52 0.73 -8.88
N PHE A 182 -5.12 1.74 -8.24
CA PHE A 182 -4.59 2.29 -7.00
C PHE A 182 -5.00 1.41 -5.82
N ARG A 183 -4.04 1.10 -4.95
CA ARG A 183 -4.32 0.39 -3.70
C ARG A 183 -4.78 1.42 -2.67
N MET A 184 -6.05 1.37 -2.32
CA MET A 184 -6.71 2.31 -1.44
C MET A 184 -6.85 1.73 -0.04
N PHE A 185 -6.35 2.46 0.95
CA PHE A 185 -6.58 2.22 2.37
C PHE A 185 -7.49 3.30 2.94
N ALA A 186 -8.46 2.90 3.76
CA ALA A 186 -9.38 3.80 4.43
C ALA A 186 -9.22 3.69 5.95
N VAL A 187 -9.00 4.80 6.62
CA VAL A 187 -8.84 4.90 8.07
C VAL A 187 -9.91 5.82 8.62
N GLY A 188 -10.87 5.24 9.33
CA GLY A 188 -11.92 5.97 10.02
C GLY A 188 -11.67 6.06 11.51
N VAL A 189 -11.96 7.22 12.10
CA VAL A 189 -11.90 7.42 13.55
C VAL A 189 -13.18 8.05 14.07
N GLY A 190 -13.61 7.68 15.27
CA GLY A 190 -14.73 8.35 15.94
C GLY A 190 -16.05 8.11 15.23
N ASN A 191 -16.58 9.13 14.55
CA ASN A 191 -17.90 9.07 13.90
C ASN A 191 -17.83 8.75 12.40
N ALA A 192 -16.68 8.26 11.92
CA ALA A 192 -16.53 7.83 10.54
C ALA A 192 -17.54 6.72 10.19
N VAL A 193 -18.13 6.81 9.00
CA VAL A 193 -19.12 5.84 8.52
C VAL A 193 -18.40 4.63 7.92
N GLU A 194 -18.50 3.46 8.55
CA GLU A 194 -17.77 2.27 8.12
C GLU A 194 -18.10 1.85 6.68
N ASP A 195 -19.35 2.01 6.23
CA ASP A 195 -19.74 1.67 4.85
C ASP A 195 -19.02 2.56 3.82
N GLU A 196 -18.83 3.85 4.12
CA GLU A 196 -18.05 4.76 3.28
C GLU A 196 -16.57 4.35 3.24
N LEU A 197 -16.00 3.92 4.36
CA LEU A 197 -14.62 3.42 4.43
C LEU A 197 -14.44 2.15 3.60
N ARG A 198 -15.38 1.21 3.70
CA ARG A 198 -15.37 -0.05 2.94
C ARG A 198 -15.49 0.20 1.45
N GLU A 199 -16.27 1.19 1.04
CA GLU A 199 -16.41 1.58 -0.35
C GLU A 199 -15.11 2.17 -0.93
N ILE A 200 -14.38 2.95 -0.13
CA ILE A 200 -13.07 3.52 -0.50
C ILE A 200 -12.00 2.45 -0.56
N ALA A 201 -11.99 1.52 0.40
CA ALA A 201 -10.97 0.49 0.53
C ALA A 201 -10.92 -0.46 -0.68
N SER A 202 -9.70 -0.89 -1.04
CA SER A 202 -9.48 -1.92 -2.05
C SER A 202 -9.74 -3.33 -1.54
N GLU A 203 -9.93 -4.28 -2.45
CA GLU A 203 -10.07 -5.68 -2.10
C GLU A 203 -8.72 -6.32 -1.70
N PRO A 204 -8.69 -7.28 -0.75
CA PRO A 204 -9.79 -7.65 0.14
C PRO A 204 -10.10 -6.53 1.14
N VAL A 205 -11.37 -6.11 1.22
CA VAL A 205 -11.78 -4.93 2.01
C VAL A 205 -11.32 -5.03 3.47
N ALA A 206 -11.44 -6.20 4.09
CA ALA A 206 -11.06 -6.44 5.49
C ALA A 206 -9.58 -6.15 5.81
N GLU A 207 -8.71 -6.11 4.80
CA GLU A 207 -7.28 -5.79 4.96
C GLU A 207 -6.95 -4.32 4.68
N HIS A 208 -7.88 -3.58 4.08
CA HIS A 208 -7.65 -2.24 3.56
C HIS A 208 -8.49 -1.16 4.25
N TYR A 209 -9.51 -1.54 5.04
CA TYR A 209 -10.22 -0.60 5.89
C TYR A 209 -9.85 -0.80 7.36
N PHE A 210 -9.70 0.30 8.08
CA PHE A 210 -9.42 0.31 9.51
C PHE A 210 -10.35 1.32 10.18
N TYR A 211 -10.94 0.91 11.30
CA TYR A 211 -11.79 1.76 12.10
C TYR A 211 -11.39 1.72 13.57
N THR A 212 -11.53 2.85 14.25
CA THR A 212 -11.43 2.92 15.70
C THR A 212 -12.32 4.02 16.27
N ALA A 213 -12.94 3.78 17.42
CA ALA A 213 -13.76 4.79 18.09
C ALA A 213 -12.94 5.95 18.69
N ASP A 214 -11.64 5.78 18.93
CA ASP A 214 -10.80 6.74 19.65
C ASP A 214 -9.55 7.14 18.84
N PHE A 215 -9.29 8.44 18.73
CA PHE A 215 -8.07 8.97 18.10
C PHE A 215 -6.80 8.54 18.82
N ARG A 216 -6.84 8.21 20.11
CA ARG A 216 -5.65 7.75 20.85
C ARG A 216 -5.15 6.40 20.35
N THR A 217 -6.02 5.56 19.80
CA THR A 217 -5.67 4.22 19.31
C THR A 217 -5.32 4.22 17.81
N ILE A 218 -5.36 5.37 17.13
CA ILE A 218 -4.92 5.51 15.72
C ILE A 218 -3.48 5.02 15.52
N SER A 219 -2.62 5.15 16.54
CA SER A 219 -1.24 4.66 16.51
C SER A 219 -1.14 3.13 16.35
N LYS A 220 -2.14 2.38 16.85
CA LYS A 220 -2.24 0.93 16.65
C LYS A 220 -2.61 0.60 15.20
N ILE A 221 -3.50 1.40 14.59
CA ILE A 221 -3.81 1.30 13.16
C ILE A 221 -2.55 1.60 12.35
N GLY A 222 -1.79 2.62 12.73
CA GLY A 222 -0.50 2.93 12.12
C GLY A 222 0.41 1.71 12.05
N LYS A 223 0.55 0.94 13.13
CA LYS A 223 1.37 -0.28 13.13
C LYS A 223 0.83 -1.37 12.20
N LYS A 224 -0.49 -1.57 12.15
CA LYS A 224 -1.12 -2.53 11.22
C LYS A 224 -0.89 -2.11 9.77
N LEU A 225 -1.07 -0.83 9.49
CA LEU A 225 -0.91 -0.27 8.16
C LEU A 225 0.56 -0.30 7.71
N GLN A 226 1.52 -0.08 8.61
CA GLN A 226 2.94 -0.29 8.33
C GLN A 226 3.20 -1.70 7.80
N MET A 227 2.69 -2.74 8.46
CA MET A 227 2.87 -4.13 7.99
C MET A 227 2.15 -4.44 6.66
N LYS A 228 1.17 -3.64 6.24
CA LYS A 228 0.44 -3.83 4.98
C LYS A 228 0.99 -3.00 3.82
N ILE A 229 1.60 -1.85 4.12
CA ILE A 229 2.28 -0.98 3.15
C ILE A 229 3.70 -1.43 2.92
N CYS A 230 4.41 -1.79 3.99
CA CYS A 230 5.69 -2.48 3.89
C CYS A 230 5.38 -3.87 3.35
N VAL A 231 5.98 -4.20 2.22
CA VAL A 231 6.03 -5.59 1.80
C VAL A 231 6.97 -6.26 2.78
N GLU A 232 6.46 -7.20 3.57
CA GLU A 232 7.32 -8.13 4.28
C GLU A 232 8.29 -8.75 3.27
N GLU A 233 9.52 -8.92 3.73
CA GLU A 233 10.61 -9.52 2.99
C GLU A 233 10.10 -10.69 2.13
N ASP A 234 10.35 -10.56 0.83
CA ASP A 234 10.09 -11.56 -0.18
C ASP A 234 8.60 -11.95 -0.42
N PRO A 235 7.94 -11.38 -1.44
CA PRO A 235 6.60 -11.81 -1.88
C PRO A 235 6.54 -13.28 -2.28
N CYS A 236 7.68 -13.91 -2.49
CA CYS A 236 7.78 -15.31 -2.87
C CYS A 236 7.89 -16.24 -1.63
N GLU A 237 8.20 -15.76 -0.42
CA GLU A 237 8.21 -16.58 0.83
C GLU A 237 6.82 -16.67 1.50
N CYS A 238 5.96 -15.65 1.35
CA CYS A 238 4.61 -15.69 1.93
C CYS A 238 3.76 -16.84 1.37
N LYS A 239 3.91 -17.17 0.08
CA LYS A 239 3.24 -18.34 -0.53
C LYS A 239 3.73 -19.67 0.05
N SER A 240 5.00 -19.76 0.43
CA SER A 240 5.62 -20.99 0.93
C SER A 240 5.22 -21.26 2.38
N ILE A 241 5.16 -20.22 3.22
CA ILE A 241 4.72 -20.32 4.63
C ILE A 241 3.22 -20.61 4.71
N VAL A 242 2.38 -19.91 3.94
CA VAL A 242 0.93 -20.17 3.91
C VAL A 242 0.65 -21.59 3.43
N LYS A 243 1.33 -22.05 2.36
CA LYS A 243 1.17 -23.43 1.86
C LYS A 243 1.62 -24.47 2.87
N PHE A 244 2.66 -24.19 3.66
CA PHE A 244 3.07 -25.07 4.76
C PHE A 244 2.02 -25.10 5.87
N GLN A 245 1.53 -23.93 6.31
CA GLN A 245 0.51 -23.82 7.36
C GLN A 245 -0.80 -24.53 6.97
N THR A 246 -1.31 -24.31 5.76
CA THR A 246 -2.52 -24.99 5.26
C THR A 246 -2.34 -26.51 5.23
N LYS A 247 -1.16 -26.99 4.80
CA LYS A 247 -0.86 -28.43 4.74
C LYS A 247 -0.75 -29.05 6.13
N VAL A 248 -0.23 -28.31 7.11
CA VAL A 248 -0.17 -28.73 8.52
C VAL A 248 -1.58 -28.78 9.12
N GLU A 249 -2.44 -27.80 8.85
CA GLU A 249 -3.83 -27.80 9.31
C GLU A 249 -4.66 -28.94 8.69
N GLU A 250 -4.49 -29.21 7.40
CA GLU A 250 -5.11 -30.37 6.73
C GLU A 250 -4.67 -31.70 7.37
N LEU A 251 -3.38 -31.84 7.67
CA LEU A 251 -2.83 -33.00 8.37
C LEU A 251 -3.39 -33.14 9.79
N ILE A 252 -3.45 -32.05 10.56
CA ILE A 252 -4.00 -32.07 11.92
C ILE A 252 -5.49 -32.45 11.90
N ASN A 253 -6.28 -31.86 11.00
CA ASN A 253 -7.70 -32.19 10.85
C ASN A 253 -7.92 -33.66 10.44
N SER A 254 -7.04 -34.21 9.59
CA SER A 254 -7.10 -35.63 9.20
C SER A 254 -6.76 -36.60 10.35
N LEU A 255 -5.99 -36.15 11.35
CA LEU A 255 -5.64 -36.92 12.54
C LEU A 255 -6.71 -36.83 13.63
N GLN A 256 -7.52 -35.76 13.65
CA GLN A 256 -8.61 -35.55 14.60
C GLN A 256 -9.94 -36.21 14.16
N GLN A 257 -10.03 -36.74 12.94
CA GLN A 257 -11.20 -37.45 12.40
C GLN A 257 -11.12 -38.99 12.52
N LYS A 258 -10.24 -39.54 13.36
CA LYS A 258 -10.20 -40.95 13.75
C LYS A 258 -10.39 -41.10 15.25
#